data_AF-A0A7C7UYC0-F1
#
_entry.id   AF-A0A7C7UYC0-F1
#
_cell.length_a   1.000
_cell.length_b   1.000
_cell.length_c   1.000
_cell.angle_alpha   90.00
_cell.angle_beta   90.00
_cell.angle_gamma   90.00
#
_symmetry.space_group_name_H-M   'P 1'
#
loop_
_entity.id
_entity.type
_entity.pdbx_description
1 polymer ?
#
loop_
_entity_poly.entity_id
_entity_poly.type
_entity_poly.pdbx_seq_one_letter_code
_entity_poly.pdbx_strand_id
1 'polypeptide(L)'
;MDGINKHTYRRRDKIIDKVVFIALATVALFLGLLYPVIIGGSLLKEAWIAIEKFGVTGFIGSEVWDPVREIFGGLPAIVGTLLTTVIASLIAIPVCIGVAIFITELSPKPLKPVFITAVELLGAIPSIIYGMWGFFVVSPVMADYVEPFLQELLLDVP
;
A
#
# COMPACT_ATOMS: atom_id res chain seq x y z
N MET A 1 -15.03 28.12 55.44
CA MET A 1 -15.13 26.73 55.93
C MET A 1 -15.01 25.79 54.72
N ASP A 2 -13.92 25.87 53.95
CA ASP A 2 -13.81 25.21 52.62
C ASP A 2 -12.71 24.13 52.59
N GLY A 3 -12.60 23.39 53.69
CA GLY A 3 -11.62 22.30 53.83
C GLY A 3 -12.14 20.90 53.48
N ILE A 4 -13.45 20.75 53.24
CA ILE A 4 -14.09 19.43 53.31
C ILE A 4 -14.11 18.65 51.97
N ASN A 5 -13.89 19.28 50.81
CA ASN A 5 -14.17 18.63 49.51
C ASN A 5 -13.01 18.51 48.49
N LYS A 6 -11.76 18.86 48.82
CA LYS A 6 -10.62 18.64 47.89
C LYS A 6 -10.25 17.16 47.71
N HIS A 7 -10.57 16.29 48.67
CA HIS A 7 -10.25 14.86 48.59
C HIS A 7 -11.19 14.05 47.69
N THR A 8 -12.45 14.46 47.58
CA THR A 8 -13.50 13.77 46.81
C THR A 8 -13.34 14.01 45.32
N TYR A 9 -13.03 15.25 44.90
CA TYR A 9 -12.73 15.59 43.50
C TYR A 9 -11.49 14.84 42.98
N ARG A 10 -10.40 14.82 43.78
CA ARG A 10 -9.13 14.15 43.41
C ARG A 10 -9.22 12.62 43.26
N ARG A 11 -10.25 11.97 43.81
CA ARG A 11 -10.48 10.51 43.64
C ARG A 11 -11.32 10.20 42.40
N ARG A 12 -12.30 11.06 42.07
CA ARG A 12 -13.20 10.85 40.92
C ARG A 12 -12.45 11.03 39.59
N ASP A 13 -11.58 12.02 39.50
CA ASP A 13 -10.74 12.27 38.32
C ASP A 13 -9.81 11.09 38.04
N LYS A 14 -9.19 10.52 39.08
CA LYS A 14 -8.32 9.32 38.95
C LYS A 14 -9.04 8.06 38.50
N ILE A 15 -10.35 7.93 38.74
CA ILE A 15 -11.14 6.79 38.27
C ILE A 15 -11.48 6.98 36.79
N ILE A 16 -11.88 8.19 36.41
CA ILE A 16 -12.17 8.55 35.02
C ILE A 16 -10.92 8.37 34.16
N ASP A 17 -9.77 8.88 34.61
CA ASP A 17 -8.49 8.72 33.90
C ASP A 17 -8.12 7.25 33.71
N LYS A 18 -8.32 6.41 34.72
CA LYS A 18 -8.07 4.96 34.62
C LYS A 18 -9.01 4.27 33.65
N VAL A 19 -10.30 4.63 33.66
CA VAL A 19 -11.29 4.04 32.75
C VAL A 19 -10.98 4.46 31.31
N VAL A 20 -10.69 5.73 31.07
CA VAL A 20 -10.29 6.24 29.75
C VAL A 20 -8.99 5.57 29.29
N PHE A 21 -7.99 5.46 30.17
CA PHE A 21 -6.73 4.79 29.86
C PHE A 21 -6.94 3.31 29.50
N ILE A 22 -7.74 2.57 30.27
CA ILE A 22 -8.04 1.16 29.98
C ILE A 22 -8.81 1.05 28.66
N ALA A 23 -9.79 1.92 28.40
CA ALA A 23 -10.56 1.91 27.15
C ALA A 23 -9.68 2.22 25.93
N LEU A 24 -8.77 3.19 26.03
CA LEU A 24 -7.82 3.49 24.95
C LEU A 24 -6.81 2.36 24.78
N ALA A 25 -6.32 1.78 25.88
CA ALA A 25 -5.39 0.66 25.84
C ALA A 25 -6.01 -0.60 25.22
N THR A 26 -7.29 -0.89 25.49
CA THR A 26 -8.00 -2.02 24.86
C THR A 26 -8.25 -1.78 23.38
N VAL A 27 -8.65 -0.56 22.98
CA VAL A 27 -8.80 -0.20 21.56
C VAL A 27 -7.46 -0.28 20.82
N ALA A 28 -6.39 0.26 21.42
CA ALA A 28 -5.05 0.19 20.85
C ALA A 28 -4.56 -1.26 20.73
N LEU A 29 -4.80 -2.10 21.74
CA LEU A 29 -4.46 -3.53 21.68
C LEU A 29 -5.29 -4.27 20.63
N PHE A 30 -6.57 -3.94 20.48
CA PHE A 30 -7.41 -4.54 19.47
C PHE A 30 -6.96 -4.15 18.05
N LEU A 31 -6.82 -2.86 17.77
CA LEU A 31 -6.45 -2.38 16.43
C LEU A 31 -4.99 -2.67 16.09
N GLY A 32 -4.09 -2.55 17.07
CA GLY A 32 -2.65 -2.71 16.87
C GLY A 32 -2.17 -4.16 16.89
N LEU A 33 -2.90 -5.07 17.54
CA LEU A 33 -2.48 -6.47 17.68
C LEU A 33 -3.55 -7.48 17.26
N LEU A 34 -4.72 -7.46 17.89
CA LEU A 34 -5.71 -8.53 17.66
C LEU A 34 -6.26 -8.52 16.23
N TYR A 35 -6.57 -7.35 15.70
CA TYR A 35 -7.13 -7.18 14.36
C TYR A 35 -6.16 -7.66 13.26
N PRO A 36 -4.87 -7.23 13.24
CA PRO A 36 -3.87 -7.81 12.32
C PRO A 36 -3.69 -9.32 12.48
N VAL A 37 -3.73 -9.85 13.70
CA VAL A 37 -3.60 -11.30 13.94
C VAL A 37 -4.79 -12.07 13.39
N ILE A 38 -6.01 -11.56 13.55
CA ILE A 38 -7.23 -12.18 13.03
C ILE A 38 -7.19 -12.19 11.50
N ILE A 39 -6.88 -11.06 10.87
CA ILE A 39 -6.79 -10.97 9.41
C ILE A 39 -5.66 -11.86 8.90
N GLY A 40 -4.47 -11.76 9.49
CA GLY A 40 -3.34 -12.61 9.13
C GLY A 40 -3.66 -14.09 9.26
N GLY A 41 -4.34 -14.49 10.33
CA GLY A 41 -4.82 -15.87 10.53
C GLY A 41 -5.83 -16.31 9.47
N SER A 42 -6.76 -15.44 9.08
CA SER A 42 -7.72 -15.74 8.01
C SER A 42 -7.04 -15.91 6.65
N LEU A 43 -6.10 -15.04 6.31
CA LEU A 43 -5.33 -15.11 5.08
C LEU A 43 -4.46 -16.38 5.01
N LEU A 44 -3.83 -16.75 6.13
CA LEU A 44 -3.05 -17.99 6.21
C LEU A 44 -3.93 -19.23 6.02
N LYS A 45 -5.14 -19.23 6.59
CA LYS A 45 -6.09 -20.33 6.40
C LYS A 45 -6.51 -20.46 4.94
N GLU A 46 -6.86 -19.36 4.28
CA GLU A 46 -7.26 -19.37 2.87
C GLU A 46 -6.10 -19.77 1.95
N ALA A 47 -4.89 -19.26 2.22
CA ALA A 47 -3.69 -19.65 1.51
C ALA A 47 -3.40 -21.16 1.66
N TRP A 48 -3.60 -21.70 2.86
CA TRP A 48 -3.42 -23.14 3.11
C TRP A 48 -4.40 -24.00 2.30
N ILE A 49 -5.68 -23.61 2.27
CA ILE A 49 -6.71 -24.30 1.46
C ILE A 49 -6.35 -24.27 -0.03
N ALA A 50 -5.85 -23.14 -0.53
CA ALA A 50 -5.40 -23.04 -1.92
C ALA A 50 -4.20 -23.99 -2.20
N ILE A 51 -3.23 -24.06 -1.30
CA ILE A 51 -2.09 -24.98 -1.43
C ILE A 51 -2.54 -26.44 -1.40
N GLU A 52 -3.50 -26.81 -0.55
CA GLU A 52 -4.05 -28.18 -0.53
C GLU A 52 -4.79 -28.52 -1.83
N LYS A 53 -5.53 -27.56 -2.40
CA LYS A 53 -6.34 -27.77 -3.62
C LYS A 53 -5.51 -27.82 -4.89
N PHE A 54 -4.48 -26.98 -5.03
CA PHE A 54 -3.71 -26.82 -6.28
C PHE A 54 -2.26 -27.29 -6.19
N GLY A 55 -1.73 -27.51 -4.98
CA GLY A 55 -0.30 -27.72 -4.75
C GLY A 55 0.51 -26.44 -4.99
N VAL A 56 1.71 -26.35 -4.39
CA VAL A 56 2.59 -25.18 -4.55
C VAL A 56 3.04 -25.00 -6.00
N THR A 57 3.43 -26.10 -6.66
CA THR A 57 3.88 -26.07 -8.06
C THR A 57 2.73 -25.83 -9.04
N GLY A 58 1.54 -26.38 -8.77
CA GLY A 58 0.36 -26.17 -9.59
C GLY A 58 -0.18 -24.75 -9.47
N PHE A 59 -0.13 -24.15 -8.28
CA PHE A 59 -0.50 -22.74 -8.09
C PHE A 59 0.50 -21.80 -8.78
N ILE A 60 1.81 -21.97 -8.53
CA ILE A 60 2.84 -21.06 -9.07
C ILE A 60 2.98 -21.20 -10.59
N GLY A 61 2.82 -22.40 -11.14
CA GLY A 61 2.98 -22.67 -12.57
C GLY A 61 1.72 -22.51 -13.40
N SER A 62 0.54 -22.34 -12.79
CA SER A 62 -0.73 -22.19 -13.52
C SER A 62 -0.97 -20.74 -13.92
N GLU A 63 -1.30 -20.56 -15.19
CA GLU A 63 -1.72 -19.28 -15.79
C GLU A 63 -3.23 -19.02 -15.64
N VAL A 64 -4.02 -20.07 -15.38
CA VAL A 64 -5.48 -19.99 -15.43
C VAL A 64 -6.02 -19.37 -14.15
N TRP A 65 -6.61 -18.19 -14.28
CA TRP A 65 -7.37 -17.53 -13.21
C TRP A 65 -8.87 -17.52 -13.57
N ASP A 66 -9.62 -18.48 -13.02
CA ASP A 66 -11.08 -18.60 -13.19
C ASP A 66 -11.77 -18.68 -11.81
N PRO A 67 -12.19 -17.53 -11.25
CA PRO A 67 -12.89 -17.47 -9.97
C PRO A 67 -14.25 -18.17 -9.97
N VAL A 68 -14.91 -18.28 -11.13
CA VAL A 68 -16.25 -18.89 -11.23
C VAL A 68 -16.16 -20.40 -11.05
N ARG A 69 -15.10 -21.01 -11.59
CA ARG A 69 -14.80 -22.44 -11.42
C ARG A 69 -13.92 -22.75 -10.22
N GLU A 70 -13.60 -21.74 -9.41
CA GLU A 70 -12.63 -21.83 -8.31
C GLU A 70 -11.30 -22.44 -8.75
N ILE A 71 -10.75 -21.98 -9.87
CA ILE A 71 -9.41 -22.33 -10.37
C ILE A 71 -8.53 -21.09 -10.23
N PHE A 72 -7.49 -21.19 -9.42
CA PHE A 72 -6.62 -20.04 -9.11
C PHE A 72 -5.17 -20.36 -9.48
N GLY A 73 -4.70 -19.77 -10.57
CA GLY A 73 -3.31 -19.78 -11.01
C GLY A 73 -2.57 -18.51 -10.57
N GLY A 74 -1.42 -18.67 -9.93
CA GLY A 74 -0.61 -17.58 -9.40
C GLY A 74 0.41 -17.02 -10.39
N LEU A 75 0.70 -17.71 -11.51
CA LEU A 75 1.79 -17.33 -12.41
C LEU A 75 1.67 -15.89 -12.94
N PRO A 76 0.51 -15.43 -13.47
CA PRO A 76 0.39 -14.09 -14.03
C PRO A 76 0.53 -13.01 -12.96
N ALA A 77 0.01 -13.26 -11.75
CA ALA A 77 0.12 -12.33 -10.63
C ALA A 77 1.59 -12.19 -10.16
N ILE A 78 2.31 -13.31 -10.06
CA ILE A 78 3.73 -13.33 -9.63
C ILE A 78 4.60 -12.65 -10.69
N VAL A 79 4.52 -13.09 -11.94
CA VAL A 79 5.33 -12.55 -13.05
C VAL A 79 4.98 -11.09 -13.30
N GLY A 80 3.69 -10.76 -13.34
CA GLY A 80 3.21 -9.38 -13.48
C GLY A 80 3.78 -8.47 -12.40
N THR A 81 3.65 -8.85 -11.12
CA THR A 81 4.17 -8.04 -10.01
C THR A 81 5.69 -7.86 -10.07
N LEU A 82 6.44 -8.92 -10.38
CA LEU A 82 7.90 -8.85 -10.50
C LEU A 82 8.30 -7.94 -11.66
N LEU A 83 7.72 -8.14 -12.84
CA LEU A 83 8.02 -7.35 -14.02
C LEU A 83 7.68 -5.88 -13.81
N THR A 84 6.49 -5.57 -13.28
CA THR A 84 6.09 -4.19 -13.00
C THR A 84 7.00 -3.54 -11.96
N THR A 85 7.41 -4.28 -10.93
CA THR A 85 8.31 -3.75 -9.88
C THR A 85 9.69 -3.45 -10.44
N VAL A 86 10.23 -4.32 -11.30
CA VAL A 86 11.53 -4.13 -11.95
C VAL A 86 11.49 -2.92 -12.88
N ILE A 87 10.51 -2.84 -13.78
CA ILE A 87 10.38 -1.72 -14.71
C ILE A 87 10.18 -0.40 -13.95
N ALA A 88 9.28 -0.39 -12.96
CA ALA A 88 9.04 0.78 -12.13
C ALA A 88 10.31 1.24 -11.41
N SER A 89 11.08 0.31 -10.82
CA SER A 89 12.31 0.63 -10.10
C SER A 89 13.41 1.16 -11.04
N LEU A 90 13.56 0.56 -12.23
CA LEU A 90 14.53 0.99 -13.23
C LEU A 90 14.30 2.43 -13.69
N ILE A 91 13.04 2.88 -13.71
CA ILE A 91 12.68 4.26 -14.10
C ILE A 91 12.72 5.19 -12.87
N ALA A 92 12.11 4.77 -11.76
CA ALA A 92 11.95 5.62 -10.58
C ALA A 92 13.28 5.94 -9.89
N ILE A 93 14.18 4.96 -9.73
CA ILE A 93 15.46 5.15 -9.03
C ILE A 93 16.32 6.25 -9.69
N PRO A 94 16.64 6.20 -11.00
CA PRO A 94 17.47 7.23 -11.62
C PRO A 94 16.80 8.61 -11.60
N VAL A 95 15.47 8.67 -11.77
CA VAL A 95 14.72 9.93 -11.69
C VAL A 95 14.80 10.52 -10.28
N CYS A 96 14.58 9.71 -9.24
CA CYS A 96 14.68 10.15 -7.85
C CYS A 96 16.08 10.66 -7.51
N ILE A 97 17.13 9.97 -7.95
CA ILE A 97 18.52 10.41 -7.76
C ILE A 97 18.78 11.72 -8.50
N GLY A 98 18.31 11.83 -9.75
CA GLY A 98 18.45 13.05 -10.55
C GLY A 98 17.78 14.27 -9.91
N VAL A 99 16.55 14.11 -9.41
CA VAL A 99 15.82 15.15 -8.67
C VAL A 99 16.55 15.51 -7.38
N ALA A 100 17.04 14.53 -6.63
CA ALA A 100 17.79 14.77 -5.40
C ALA A 100 19.05 15.61 -5.67
N ILE A 101 19.88 15.19 -6.63
CA ILE A 101 21.11 15.92 -7.03
C ILE A 101 20.77 17.33 -7.52
N PHE A 102 19.71 17.48 -8.33
CA PHE A 102 19.29 18.77 -8.83
C PHE A 102 18.94 19.73 -7.69
N ILE A 103 18.13 19.30 -6.72
CA ILE A 103 17.72 20.14 -5.58
C ILE A 103 18.91 20.45 -4.66
N THR A 104 19.83 19.51 -4.46
CA THR A 104 20.96 19.70 -3.54
C THR A 104 22.05 20.57 -4.14
N GLU A 105 22.48 20.28 -5.37
CA GLU A 105 23.69 20.83 -5.98
C GLU A 105 23.43 21.87 -7.06
N LEU A 106 22.38 21.71 -7.87
CA LEU A 106 22.19 22.50 -9.09
C LEU A 106 21.12 23.60 -8.96
N SER A 107 20.22 23.49 -7.97
CA SER A 107 19.06 24.38 -7.84
C SER A 107 19.48 25.80 -7.45
N PRO A 108 18.97 26.84 -8.14
CA PRO A 108 19.14 28.23 -7.73
C PRO A 108 18.63 28.45 -6.30
N LYS A 109 19.38 29.22 -5.49
CA LYS A 109 19.04 29.51 -4.08
C LYS A 109 17.59 29.93 -3.83
N PRO A 110 16.95 30.83 -4.62
CA PRO A 110 15.57 31.22 -4.35
C PRO A 110 14.54 30.14 -4.74
N LEU A 111 14.87 29.23 -5.66
CA LEU A 111 13.93 28.20 -6.15
C LEU A 111 14.01 26.90 -5.36
N LYS A 112 15.13 26.64 -4.68
CA LYS A 112 15.31 25.46 -3.82
C LYS A 112 14.13 25.20 -2.87
N PRO A 113 13.63 26.18 -2.08
CA PRO A 113 12.48 25.94 -1.21
C PRO A 113 11.21 25.58 -2.00
N VAL A 114 11.00 26.14 -3.19
CA VAL A 114 9.83 25.84 -4.03
C VAL A 114 9.87 24.38 -4.48
N PHE A 115 11.01 23.88 -4.94
CA PHE A 115 11.15 22.48 -5.36
C PHE A 115 11.00 21.50 -4.20
N ILE A 116 11.57 21.81 -3.03
CA ILE A 116 11.42 20.99 -1.83
C ILE A 116 9.93 20.89 -1.46
N THR A 117 9.24 22.03 -1.37
CA THR A 117 7.81 22.04 -1.07
C THR A 117 7.00 21.28 -2.13
N ALA A 118 7.33 21.39 -3.42
CA ALA A 118 6.64 20.63 -4.46
C ALA A 118 6.79 19.11 -4.27
N VAL A 119 7.99 18.62 -3.94
CA VAL A 119 8.23 17.19 -3.67
C VAL A 119 7.49 16.73 -2.41
N GLU A 120 7.50 17.54 -1.34
CA GLU A 120 6.75 17.25 -0.12
C GLU A 120 5.24 17.18 -0.38
N LEU A 121 4.71 18.12 -1.17
CA LEU A 121 3.31 18.15 -1.55
C LEU A 121 2.93 16.95 -2.42
N LEU A 122 3.80 16.52 -3.35
CA LEU A 122 3.59 15.30 -4.13
C LEU A 122 3.51 14.05 -3.23
N GLY A 123 4.32 13.99 -2.17
CA GLY A 123 4.27 12.91 -1.17
C GLY A 123 3.06 12.99 -0.23
N ALA A 124 2.47 14.18 -0.07
CA ALA A 124 1.28 14.38 0.76
C ALA A 124 -0.03 13.94 0.08
N ILE A 125 -0.03 13.74 -1.24
CA ILE A 125 -1.20 13.25 -1.98
C ILE A 125 -1.49 11.80 -1.55
N PRO A 126 -2.72 11.48 -1.10
CA PRO A 126 -3.10 10.11 -0.77
C PRO A 126 -2.89 9.14 -1.94
N SER A 127 -2.37 7.94 -1.66
CA SER A 127 -2.08 6.93 -2.69
C SER A 127 -3.31 6.55 -3.54
N ILE A 128 -4.52 6.60 -2.96
CA ILE A 128 -5.76 6.32 -3.70
C ILE A 128 -6.01 7.29 -4.85
N ILE A 129 -5.58 8.55 -4.74
CA ILE A 129 -5.75 9.54 -5.81
C ILE A 129 -4.87 9.17 -6.99
N TYR A 130 -3.62 8.79 -6.75
CA TYR A 130 -2.74 8.30 -7.82
C TYR A 130 -3.27 7.00 -8.44
N GLY A 131 -3.86 6.10 -7.64
CA GLY A 131 -4.50 4.89 -8.15
C GLY A 131 -5.69 5.19 -9.06
N MET A 132 -6.59 6.08 -8.64
CA MET A 132 -7.73 6.50 -9.44
C MET A 132 -7.30 7.27 -10.70
N TRP A 133 -6.29 8.14 -10.60
CA TRP A 133 -5.73 8.82 -11.77
C TRP A 133 -5.13 7.81 -12.76
N GLY A 134 -4.39 6.82 -12.27
CA GLY A 134 -3.89 5.71 -13.09
C GLY A 134 -5.03 4.97 -13.79
N PHE A 135 -6.11 4.68 -13.08
CA PHE A 135 -7.27 4.00 -13.67
C PHE A 135 -7.99 4.86 -14.73
N PHE A 136 -8.25 6.15 -14.47
CA PHE A 136 -9.02 6.99 -15.38
C PHE A 136 -8.22 7.62 -16.51
N VAL A 137 -6.89 7.77 -16.36
CA VAL A 137 -6.04 8.47 -17.33
C VAL A 137 -5.03 7.51 -17.95
N VAL A 138 -4.30 6.74 -17.15
CA VAL A 138 -3.26 5.84 -17.67
C VAL A 138 -3.89 4.62 -18.33
N SER A 139 -4.91 4.00 -17.73
CA SER A 139 -5.52 2.79 -18.29
C SER A 139 -6.08 3.00 -19.71
N PRO A 140 -6.83 4.08 -20.02
CA PRO A 140 -7.26 4.33 -21.39
C PRO A 140 -6.09 4.56 -22.35
N VAL A 141 -5.07 5.33 -21.93
CA VAL A 141 -3.87 5.55 -22.75
C VAL A 141 -3.14 4.24 -23.06
N MET A 142 -3.07 3.35 -22.07
CA MET A 142 -2.48 2.02 -22.27
C MET A 142 -3.29 1.21 -23.28
N ALA A 143 -4.62 1.14 -23.11
CA ALA A 143 -5.50 0.37 -23.98
C ALA A 143 -5.55 0.90 -25.43
N ASP A 144 -5.58 2.23 -25.60
CA ASP A 144 -5.79 2.86 -26.90
C ASP A 144 -4.49 3.02 -27.71
N TYR A 145 -3.34 3.14 -27.05
CA TYR A 145 -2.06 3.45 -27.72
C TYR A 145 -0.95 2.46 -27.42
N VAL A 146 -0.73 2.10 -26.16
CA VAL A 146 0.47 1.35 -25.77
C VAL A 146 0.29 -0.14 -26.04
N GLU A 147 -0.83 -0.73 -25.66
CA GLU A 147 -1.12 -2.15 -25.85
C GLU A 147 -1.18 -2.52 -27.33
N PRO A 148 -1.88 -1.78 -28.22
CA PRO A 148 -1.85 -2.09 -29.66
C PRO A 148 -0.44 -1.97 -30.24
N PHE A 149 0.32 -0.94 -29.85
CA PHE A 149 1.71 -0.77 -30.30
C PHE A 149 2.61 -1.94 -29.85
N LEU A 150 2.48 -2.37 -28.59
CA LEU A 150 3.22 -3.51 -28.07
C LEU A 150 2.80 -4.81 -28.76
N GLN A 151 1.51 -4.99 -29.02
CA GLN A 151 1.00 -6.15 -29.77
C GLN A 151 1.56 -6.17 -31.19
N GLU A 152 1.61 -5.05 -31.89
CA GLU A 152 2.23 -4.94 -33.23
C GLU A 152 3.74 -5.23 -33.20
N LEU A 153 4.45 -4.78 -32.17
CA LEU A 153 5.89 -4.99 -32.03
C LEU A 153 6.24 -6.42 -31.59
N LEU A 154 5.38 -7.06 -30.80
CA LEU A 154 5.58 -8.37 -30.18
C LEU A 154 4.71 -9.46 -30.82
N LEU A 155 4.20 -9.27 -32.04
CA LEU A 155 3.30 -10.19 -32.78
C LEU A 155 3.75 -11.67 -32.84
N ASP A 156 4.99 -11.97 -32.46
CA ASP A 156 5.62 -13.30 -32.50
C ASP A 156 5.82 -13.96 -31.11
N VAL A 157 5.34 -13.35 -30.02
CA VAL A 157 5.34 -13.99 -28.69
C VAL A 157 3.94 -14.56 -28.43
N PRO A 158 3.77 -15.89 -28.32
CA PRO A 158 2.47 -16.53 -28.11
C PRO A 158 1.82 -16.15 -26.79
#